data_AF-A0A5E4EDE5-F1
#
_entry.id   AF-A0A5E4EDE5-F1
#
_cell.length_a   1.000
_cell.length_b   1.000
_cell.length_c   1.000
_cell.angle_alpha   90.00
_cell.angle_beta   90.00
_cell.angle_gamma   90.00
#
_symmetry.space_group_name_H-M   'P 1'
#
loop_
_entity.id
_entity.type
_entity.pdbx_description
1 polymer ?
#
loop_
_entity_poly.entity_id
_entity_poly.type
_entity_poly.pdbx_seq_one_letter_code
_entity_poly.pdbx_strand_id
1 'polypeptide(L)'
;MGNLFFSDYRIHRRFDLKGSSHGRTTDKPEGEIDEITTLKDLDLNFVFRLQGKWFQDLMKQIDLDCQYLEAERIMDYSLLVGVHFYDGSNTYDKMGLSPFIVRSGN
;
A
#
# COMPACT_ATOMS: atom_id res chain seq x y z
N MET A 1 8.16 -15.62 -5.86
CA MET A 1 7.85 -14.18 -5.68
C MET A 1 8.16 -13.80 -4.24
N GLY A 2 8.75 -12.62 -4.02
CA GLY A 2 8.99 -12.09 -2.67
C GLY A 2 7.75 -11.37 -2.13
N ASN A 3 7.67 -11.21 -0.80
CA ASN A 3 6.64 -10.38 -0.18
C ASN A 3 6.99 -8.89 -0.40
N LEU A 4 6.14 -8.16 -1.13
CA LEU A 4 6.34 -6.74 -1.43
C LEU A 4 6.27 -5.85 -0.16
N PHE A 5 5.53 -6.28 0.84
CA PHE A 5 5.38 -5.57 2.11
C PHE A 5 6.29 -6.11 3.21
N PHE A 6 7.40 -6.75 2.86
CA PHE A 6 8.43 -7.12 3.83
C PHE A 6 9.20 -5.87 4.26
N SER A 7 8.65 -5.17 5.25
CA SER A 7 9.18 -3.93 5.78
C SER A 7 9.18 -3.99 7.31
N ASP A 8 10.15 -3.31 7.93
CA ASP A 8 10.15 -3.07 9.37
C ASP A 8 9.00 -2.15 9.80
N TYR A 9 8.36 -1.44 8.86
CA TYR A 9 7.27 -0.53 9.14
C TYR A 9 5.90 -1.18 8.95
N ARG A 10 4.99 -0.84 9.87
CA ARG A 10 3.59 -1.29 9.79
C ARG A 10 2.86 -0.69 8.57
N ILE A 11 2.25 -1.53 7.74
CA ILE A 11 1.41 -1.06 6.63
C ILE A 11 -0.01 -0.82 7.14
N HIS A 12 -0.45 0.44 7.10
CA HIS A 12 -1.75 0.87 7.63
C HIS A 12 -2.88 0.84 6.60
N ARG A 13 -2.54 0.99 5.32
CA ARG A 13 -3.48 0.87 4.20
C ARG A 13 -2.83 0.11 3.06
N ARG A 14 -3.60 -0.74 2.39
CA ARG A 14 -3.18 -1.52 1.23
C ARG A 14 -4.15 -1.24 0.10
N PHE A 15 -3.62 -1.07 -1.11
CA PHE A 15 -4.41 -0.83 -2.31
C PHE A 15 -3.95 -1.76 -3.43
N ASP A 16 -4.90 -2.40 -4.08
CA ASP A 16 -4.75 -3.02 -5.39
C ASP A 16 -5.34 -2.02 -6.40
N LEU A 17 -4.52 -1.47 -7.29
CA LEU A 17 -4.93 -0.44 -8.25
C LEU A 17 -4.77 -0.95 -9.68
N LYS A 18 -5.82 -0.87 -10.49
CA LYS A 18 -5.82 -1.31 -11.89
C LYS A 18 -6.06 -0.17 -12.88
N GLY A 19 -6.55 0.97 -12.42
CA GLY A 19 -6.99 2.10 -13.24
C GLY A 19 -8.39 1.95 -13.83
N SER A 20 -9.06 0.81 -13.63
CA SER A 20 -10.45 0.59 -14.05
C SER A 20 -11.45 0.92 -12.93
N SER A 21 -12.75 1.00 -13.25
CA SER A 21 -13.81 1.34 -12.29
C SER A 21 -14.77 0.19 -11.98
N HIS A 22 -15.01 -0.71 -12.94
CA HIS A 22 -15.96 -1.80 -12.76
C HIS A 22 -15.44 -2.86 -11.78
N GLY A 23 -16.18 -3.10 -10.69
CA GLY A 23 -15.79 -4.06 -9.65
C GLY A 23 -14.60 -3.60 -8.79
N ARG A 24 -14.26 -2.30 -8.84
CA ARG A 24 -13.10 -1.70 -8.15
C ARG A 24 -13.47 -0.93 -6.89
N THR A 25 -14.49 -1.40 -6.17
CA THR A 25 -14.83 -1.02 -4.79
C THR A 25 -14.64 -2.24 -3.89
N THR A 26 -14.31 -2.01 -2.62
CA THR A 26 -14.24 -3.04 -1.60
C THR A 26 -15.63 -3.31 -1.02
N ASP A 27 -15.97 -4.59 -0.81
CA ASP A 27 -17.30 -4.99 -0.34
C ASP A 27 -17.52 -4.74 1.17
N LYS A 28 -16.44 -4.44 1.90
CA LYS A 28 -16.48 -4.19 3.34
C LYS A 28 -16.97 -2.76 3.64
N PRO A 29 -17.90 -2.58 4.59
CA PRO A 29 -18.29 -1.25 5.04
C PRO A 29 -17.12 -0.55 5.74
N GLU A 30 -17.10 0.79 5.74
CA GLU A 30 -15.99 1.60 6.28
C GLU A 30 -15.59 1.23 7.72
N GLY A 31 -16.54 0.82 8.56
CA GLY A 31 -16.30 0.42 9.95
C GLY A 31 -15.59 -0.92 10.13
N GLU A 32 -15.48 -1.73 9.06
CA GLU A 32 -14.82 -3.05 9.06
C GLU A 32 -13.52 -3.04 8.25
N ILE A 33 -13.10 -1.87 7.74
CA ILE A 33 -11.83 -1.73 7.03
C ILE A 33 -10.70 -1.78 8.04
N ASP A 34 -9.96 -2.87 8.01
CA ASP A 34 -8.73 -3.09 8.77
C ASP A 34 -7.49 -3.02 7.86
N GLU A 35 -6.31 -3.19 8.46
CA GLU A 35 -5.03 -3.07 7.75
C GLU A 35 -4.71 -4.24 6.81
N ILE A 36 -5.41 -5.36 6.98
CA ILE A 36 -5.29 -6.53 6.11
C ILE A 36 -6.23 -6.42 4.91
N THR A 37 -7.22 -5.53 4.96
CA THR A 37 -8.13 -5.26 3.86
C THR A 37 -7.38 -4.56 2.73
N THR A 38 -7.42 -5.16 1.55
CA THR A 38 -6.88 -4.57 0.32
C THR A 38 -7.98 -3.76 -0.37
N LEU A 39 -7.82 -2.45 -0.30
CA LEU A 39 -8.69 -1.47 -0.94
C LEU A 39 -8.46 -1.43 -2.45
N LYS A 40 -9.41 -0.89 -3.21
CA LYS A 40 -9.34 -0.83 -4.68
C LYS A 40 -9.41 0.63 -5.19
N ASP A 41 -9.49 0.80 -6.51
CA ASP A 41 -9.40 2.11 -7.18
C ASP A 41 -10.44 3.11 -6.70
N LEU A 42 -11.69 2.69 -6.51
CA LEU A 42 -12.78 3.59 -6.08
C LEU A 42 -12.76 3.87 -4.57
N ASP A 43 -12.01 3.09 -3.80
CA ASP A 43 -11.80 3.32 -2.37
C ASP A 43 -10.61 4.26 -2.11
N LEU A 44 -9.80 4.55 -3.13
CA LEU A 44 -8.60 5.38 -3.00
C LEU A 44 -8.98 6.85 -2.84
N ASN A 45 -8.88 7.33 -1.61
CA ASN A 45 -9.15 8.72 -1.23
C ASN A 45 -7.86 9.55 -0.98
N PHE A 46 -6.72 9.09 -1.49
CA PHE A 46 -5.42 9.74 -1.30
C PHE A 46 -4.87 10.35 -2.58
N VAL A 47 -4.10 11.42 -2.41
CA VAL A 47 -3.22 11.96 -3.45
C VAL A 47 -1.78 11.81 -2.97
N PHE A 48 -1.00 11.00 -3.67
CA PHE A 48 0.42 10.79 -3.36
C PHE A 48 1.26 11.90 -3.97
N ARG A 49 2.01 12.62 -3.13
CA ARG A 49 2.94 13.65 -3.56
C ARG A 49 4.37 13.15 -3.34
N LEU A 50 5.10 13.05 -4.44
CA LEU A 50 6.48 12.61 -4.46
C LEU A 50 7.38 13.79 -4.81
N GLN A 51 8.63 13.77 -4.35
CA GLN A 51 9.64 14.71 -4.82
C GLN A 51 9.84 14.54 -6.33
N GLY A 52 10.13 15.63 -7.04
CA GLY A 52 10.15 15.65 -8.50
C GLY A 52 11.01 14.55 -9.11
N LYS A 53 12.22 14.32 -8.60
CA LYS A 53 13.09 13.23 -9.07
C LYS A 53 12.48 11.84 -8.88
N TRP A 54 12.00 11.54 -7.68
CA TRP A 54 11.38 10.25 -7.35
C TRP A 54 10.14 9.96 -8.19
N PHE A 55 9.33 10.99 -8.44
CA PHE A 55 8.18 10.86 -9.33
C PHE A 55 8.60 10.48 -10.75
N GLN A 56 9.60 11.18 -11.32
CA GLN A 56 10.08 10.90 -12.67
C GLN A 56 10.69 9.50 -12.79
N ASP A 57 11.49 9.09 -11.81
CA ASP A 57 12.11 7.77 -11.78
C ASP A 57 11.04 6.67 -11.67
N LEU A 58 10.02 6.86 -10.82
CA LEU A 58 8.90 5.93 -10.68
C LEU A 58 8.07 5.81 -11.97
N MET A 59 7.68 6.94 -12.57
CA MET A 59 6.88 6.94 -13.80
C MET A 59 7.64 6.28 -14.95
N LYS A 60 8.93 6.57 -15.09
CA LYS A 60 9.78 5.92 -16.09
C LYS A 60 9.81 4.40 -15.93
N GLN A 61 9.92 3.90 -14.70
CA GLN A 61 9.92 2.46 -14.46
C GLN A 61 8.56 1.83 -14.79
N ILE A 62 7.45 2.47 -14.36
CA ILE A 62 6.09 2.02 -14.67
C ILE A 62 5.87 1.95 -16.18
N ASP A 63 6.31 2.96 -16.93
CA ASP A 63 6.15 2.98 -18.39
C ASP A 63 6.91 1.81 -19.07
N LEU A 64 8.11 1.49 -18.59
CA LEU A 64 8.90 0.37 -19.11
C LEU A 64 8.26 -0.99 -18.77
N ASP A 65 7.76 -1.15 -17.54
CA ASP A 65 7.11 -2.38 -17.11
C ASP A 65 5.78 -2.60 -17.88
N CYS A 66 5.00 -1.53 -18.09
CA CYS A 66 3.79 -1.59 -18.90
C CYS A 66 4.09 -1.95 -20.37
N GLN A 67 5.13 -1.38 -20.98
CA GLN A 67 5.55 -1.76 -22.34
C GLN A 67 5.92 -3.24 -22.44
N TYR A 68 6.62 -3.77 -21.43
CA TYR A 68 6.96 -5.19 -21.38
C TYR A 68 5.70 -6.07 -21.25
N LEU A 69 4.80 -5.75 -20.32
CA LEU A 69 3.56 -6.51 -20.13
C LEU A 69 2.66 -6.48 -21.37
N GLU A 70 2.58 -5.32 -22.05
CA GLU A 70 1.84 -5.18 -23.30
C GLU A 70 2.45 -6.03 -24.43
N ALA A 71 3.78 -6.02 -24.58
CA ALA A 71 4.48 -6.82 -25.58
C ALA A 71 4.23 -8.34 -25.39
N GLU A 72 4.18 -8.78 -24.13
CA GLU A 72 3.87 -10.17 -23.76
C GLU A 72 2.35 -10.46 -23.73
N ARG A 73 1.50 -9.48 -24.05
CA ARG A 73 0.03 -9.57 -24.04
C ARG A 73 -0.54 -9.98 -22.67
N ILE A 74 0.14 -9.58 -21.60
CA ILE A 74 -0.27 -9.81 -20.22
C ILE A 74 -1.22 -8.67 -19.84
N MET A 75 -2.37 -9.02 -19.30
CA MET A 75 -3.38 -8.07 -18.82
C MET A 75 -3.80 -8.41 -17.39
N ASP A 76 -4.75 -7.65 -16.84
CA ASP A 76 -5.32 -7.86 -15.51
C ASP A 76 -4.32 -7.79 -14.35
N TYR A 77 -3.15 -7.17 -14.58
CA TYR A 77 -2.21 -6.81 -13.53
C TYR A 77 -2.67 -5.58 -12.76
N SER A 78 -2.20 -5.47 -11.53
CA SER A 78 -2.51 -4.37 -10.61
C SER A 78 -1.23 -3.84 -9.96
N LEU A 79 -1.19 -2.53 -9.71
CA LEU A 79 -0.18 -1.93 -8.86
C LEU A 79 -0.59 -2.11 -7.38
N LEU A 80 0.19 -2.90 -6.65
CA LEU A 80 0.00 -3.10 -5.22
C LEU A 80 0.73 -1.99 -4.44
N VAL A 81 -0.02 -1.20 -3.68
CA VAL A 81 0.49 -0.04 -2.92
C VAL A 81 0.24 -0.25 -1.42
N GLY A 82 1.28 -0.10 -0.62
CA GLY A 82 1.21 -0.11 0.85
C GLY A 82 1.54 1.26 1.39
N VAL A 83 0.71 1.79 2.29
CA VAL A 83 0.90 3.10 2.91
C VAL A 83 1.20 2.92 4.39
N HIS A 84 2.33 3.47 4.80
CA HIS A 84 2.70 3.64 6.19
C HIS A 84 2.60 5.14 6.56
N PHE A 85 1.79 5.47 7.56
CA PHE A 85 1.77 6.80 8.15
C PHE A 85 2.80 6.84 9.27
N TYR A 86 3.74 7.77 9.16
CA TYR A 86 4.73 7.99 10.19
C TYR A 86 4.16 8.95 11.24
N ASP A 87 3.89 8.46 12.44
CA ASP A 87 3.61 9.30 13.59
C ASP A 87 4.92 9.50 14.39
N GLY A 88 5.49 10.70 14.32
CA GLY A 88 6.74 11.03 15.00
C GLY A 88 6.71 10.91 16.54
N SER A 89 5.56 10.63 17.13
CA SER A 89 5.39 10.36 18.57
C SER A 89 5.50 8.87 18.95
N ASN A 90 5.38 7.94 17.99
CA ASN A 90 5.25 6.51 18.27
C ASN A 90 6.48 5.73 17.77
N THR A 91 7.46 5.54 18.65
CA THR A 91 8.60 4.64 18.43
C THR A 91 8.19 3.15 18.28
N TYR A 92 6.91 2.83 18.47
CA TYR A 92 6.31 1.49 18.41
C TYR A 92 5.86 1.05 17.01
N ASP A 93 5.97 1.91 15.99
CA ASP A 93 5.53 1.62 14.62
C ASP A 93 6.45 0.67 13.83
N LYS A 94 7.61 0.32 14.41
CA LYS A 94 8.44 -0.79 13.92
C LYS A 94 7.79 -2.11 14.33
N MET A 95 7.45 -2.96 13.36
CA MET A 95 6.94 -4.32 13.62
C MET A 95 7.92 -5.07 14.52
N GLY A 96 7.59 -5.20 15.82
CA GLY A 96 8.46 -5.85 16.80
C GLY A 96 8.38 -5.31 18.23
N LEU A 97 7.77 -4.16 18.48
CA LEU A 97 7.55 -3.65 19.84
C LEU A 97 6.07 -3.76 20.21
N SER A 98 5.69 -4.88 20.84
CA SER A 98 4.36 -5.05 21.42
C SER A 98 4.13 -4.04 22.57
N PRO A 99 2.97 -3.38 22.67
CA PRO A 99 2.63 -2.51 23.80
C PRO A 99 2.38 -3.28 25.11
N PHE A 100 2.38 -4.62 25.08
CA PHE A 100 1.93 -5.45 26.21
C PHE A 100 2.95 -5.67 27.35
N ILE A 101 4.09 -4.95 27.38
CA ILE A 101 5.01 -4.97 28.53
C ILE A 101 4.99 -3.60 29.25
N VAL A 102 3.81 -3.11 29.61
CA VAL A 102 3.66 -2.18 30.75
C VAL A 102 2.38 -2.55 31.49
N ARG A 103 2.36 -3.69 32.17
CA ARG A 103 1.49 -3.90 33.33
C ARG A 103 2.22 -4.72 34.40
N SER A 104 2.25 -4.12 35.60
CA SER A 104 2.57 -4.67 36.92
C SER A 104 4.04 -4.88 37.30
N GLY A 105 4.44 -4.15 38.36
CA GLY A 105 5.53 -4.52 39.25
C GLY A 105 6.01 -3.37 40.13
N ASN A 106 5.24 -3.09 41.20
CA ASN A 106 5.53 -2.30 42.41
C ASN A 106 6.52 -1.13 42.36
#